data_AF-A0A832DK83-F1
#
_entry.id   AF-A0A832DK83-F1
#
_cell.length_a   1.000
_cell.length_b   1.000
_cell.length_c   1.000
_cell.angle_alpha   90.00
_cell.angle_beta   90.00
_cell.angle_gamma   90.00
#
_symmetry.space_group_name_H-M   'P 1'
#
loop_
_entity.id
_entity.type
_entity.pdbx_description
1 polymer ?
#
loop_
_entity_poly.entity_id
_entity_poly.type
_entity_poly.pdbx_seq_one_letter_code
_entity_poly.pdbx_strand_id
1 'polypeptide(L)'
;MTIDVFFDRDESYEQYKDAPALSAETIGRTFGADPAQVKRFAVDSLAVLKISYPRKSPQGGVLERDMHSGQQYVRLLDAVLDERASSSS
;
A
#
# COMPACT_ATOMS: atom_id res chain seq x y z
N MET A 1 -1.15 12.56 7.11
CA MET A 1 -1.91 11.32 6.87
C MET A 1 -1.01 10.17 7.18
N THR A 2 -1.59 9.12 7.73
CA THR A 2 -0.86 7.92 8.13
C THR A 2 -1.60 6.72 7.58
N ILE A 3 -0.87 5.80 6.96
CA ILE A 3 -1.35 4.59 6.31
C ILE A 3 -0.70 3.41 7.03
N ASP A 4 -1.50 2.45 7.47
CA ASP A 4 -1.05 1.21 8.09
C ASP A 4 -1.35 0.04 7.13
N VAL A 5 -0.31 -0.63 6.65
CA VAL A 5 -0.41 -1.76 5.73
C VAL A 5 -0.16 -3.03 6.53
N PHE A 6 -1.19 -3.86 6.65
CA PHE A 6 -1.13 -5.15 7.34
C PHE A 6 -0.91 -6.27 6.32
N PHE A 7 -0.01 -7.20 6.64
CA PHE A 7 0.26 -8.36 5.80
C PHE A 7 -0.24 -9.63 6.48
N ASP A 8 -0.80 -10.55 5.70
CA ASP A 8 -1.29 -11.86 6.18
C ASP A 8 -0.13 -12.79 6.56
N ARG A 9 1.03 -12.61 5.92
CA ARG A 9 2.22 -13.46 6.08
C ARG A 9 3.49 -12.63 6.17
N ASP A 10 4.44 -13.13 6.94
CA ASP A 10 5.75 -12.53 7.12
C ASP A 10 6.55 -12.46 5.82
N GLU A 11 6.50 -13.52 4.99
CA GLU A 11 7.15 -13.53 3.66
C GLU A 11 6.65 -12.40 2.75
N SER A 12 5.35 -12.12 2.76
CA SER A 12 4.79 -11.00 1.99
C SER A 12 5.27 -9.67 2.56
N TYR A 13 5.25 -9.51 3.88
CA TYR A 13 5.78 -8.31 4.51
C TYR A 13 7.25 -8.08 4.15
N GLU A 14 8.11 -9.10 4.21
CA GLU A 14 9.51 -9.01 3.82
C GLU A 14 9.69 -8.61 2.35
N GLN A 15 8.86 -9.17 1.46
CA GLN A 15 8.88 -8.85 0.03
C GLN A 15 8.43 -7.40 -0.25
N TYR A 16 7.40 -6.92 0.45
CA TYR A 16 6.76 -5.64 0.17
C TYR A 16 7.32 -4.47 0.98
N LYS A 17 7.86 -4.68 2.18
CA LYS A 17 8.40 -3.60 3.04
C LYS A 17 9.50 -2.79 2.35
N ASP A 18 10.31 -3.47 1.54
CA ASP A 18 11.40 -2.90 0.74
C ASP A 18 11.03 -2.75 -0.74
N ALA A 19 9.76 -3.01 -1.12
CA ALA A 19 9.34 -2.88 -2.50
C ALA A 19 9.40 -1.41 -2.94
N PRO A 20 9.91 -1.11 -4.15
CA PRO A 20 9.98 0.25 -4.67
C PRO A 20 8.59 0.90 -4.81
N ALA A 21 7.53 0.10 -4.94
CA ALA A 21 6.15 0.58 -4.95
C ALA A 21 5.72 1.25 -3.63
N LEU A 22 6.29 0.85 -2.49
CA LEU A 22 6.01 1.42 -1.16
C LEU A 22 7.13 2.38 -0.69
N SER A 23 8.02 2.77 -1.60
CA SER A 23 9.06 3.77 -1.32
C SER A 23 8.48 5.16 -1.12
N ALA A 24 9.17 5.96 -0.30
CA ALA A 24 8.83 7.35 -0.04
C ALA A 24 8.62 8.17 -1.33
N GLU A 25 9.43 7.91 -2.35
CA GLU A 25 9.34 8.55 -3.66
C GLU A 25 8.01 8.25 -4.38
N THR A 26 7.63 6.97 -4.44
CA THR A 26 6.39 6.50 -5.05
C THR A 26 5.17 7.03 -4.29
N ILE A 27 5.19 6.96 -2.96
CA ILE A 27 4.12 7.49 -2.10
C ILE A 27 3.98 9.00 -2.30
N GLY A 28 5.09 9.74 -2.26
CA GLY A 28 5.11 11.18 -2.48
C GLY A 28 4.48 11.55 -3.83
N ARG A 29 4.91 10.89 -4.91
CA ARG A 29 4.36 11.12 -6.25
C ARG A 29 2.88 10.77 -6.37
N THR A 30 2.46 9.64 -5.77
CA THR A 30 1.07 9.15 -5.83
C THR A 30 0.11 10.08 -5.10
N PHE A 31 0.49 10.55 -3.92
CA PHE A 31 -0.35 11.42 -3.07
C PHE A 31 -0.05 12.92 -3.23
N GLY A 32 0.87 13.29 -4.13
CA GLY A 32 1.33 14.68 -4.31
C GLY A 32 2.02 15.28 -3.07
N ALA A 33 2.59 14.42 -2.21
CA ALA A 33 3.37 14.81 -1.05
C ALA A 33 4.87 14.86 -1.38
N ASP A 34 5.62 15.62 -0.60
CA ASP A 34 7.07 15.66 -0.75
C ASP A 34 7.70 14.36 -0.23
N PRO A 35 8.50 13.64 -1.03
CA PRO A 35 9.05 12.34 -0.63
C PRO A 35 10.06 12.46 0.50
N ALA A 36 10.75 13.59 0.67
CA ALA A 36 11.63 13.82 1.82
C ALA A 36 10.83 14.03 3.13
N GLN A 37 9.53 14.28 3.03
CA GLN A 37 8.62 14.37 4.18
C GLN A 37 7.86 13.06 4.45
N VAL A 38 7.96 12.05 3.57
CA VAL A 38 7.35 10.74 3.78
C VAL A 38 8.20 9.94 4.78
N LYS A 39 7.58 9.58 5.90
CA LYS A 39 8.17 8.74 6.95
C LYS A 39 7.61 7.33 6.83
N ARG A 40 8.48 6.32 6.89
CA ARG A 40 8.10 4.91 6.86
C ARG A 40 8.64 4.23 8.11
N PHE A 41 7.81 3.41 8.74
CA PHE A 41 8.13 2.65 9.94
C PHE A 41 7.70 1.21 9.72
N ALA A 42 8.68 0.31 9.74
CA ALA A 42 8.48 -1.12 9.56
C ALA A 42 8.34 -1.76 10.95
N VAL A 43 7.27 -2.51 11.19
CA VAL A 43 6.99 -3.23 12.45
C VAL A 43 6.97 -4.72 12.13
N ASP A 44 8.16 -5.33 12.15
CA ASP A 44 8.38 -6.75 11.84
C ASP A 44 7.56 -7.68 12.74
N SER A 45 7.56 -7.45 14.06
CA SER A 45 6.80 -8.26 15.02
C SER A 45 5.30 -8.38 14.73
N LEU A 46 4.72 -7.46 13.96
CA LEU A 46 3.30 -7.48 13.59
C LEU A 46 3.10 -7.62 12.08
N ALA A 47 4.17 -7.73 11.29
CA ALA A 47 4.12 -7.64 9.83
C ALA A 47 3.29 -6.43 9.37
N VAL A 48 3.61 -5.24 9.90
CA VAL A 48 2.92 -3.98 9.57
C VAL A 48 3.89 -2.93 9.05
N LEU A 49 3.56 -2.30 7.91
CA LEU A 49 4.27 -1.13 7.41
C LEU A 49 3.44 0.13 7.61
N LYS A 50 3.94 1.04 8.44
CA LYS A 50 3.30 2.33 8.73
C LYS A 50 3.97 3.44 7.94
N ILE A 51 3.17 4.21 7.21
CA ILE A 51 3.64 5.27 6.31
C ILE A 51 2.95 6.58 6.70
N SER A 52 3.70 7.64 6.92
CA SER A 52 3.16 8.94 7.34
C SER A 52 3.71 10.06 6.47
N TYR A 53 2.82 10.93 5.97
CA TYR A 53 3.20 12.03 5.08
C TYR A 53 2.32 13.28 5.29
N PRO A 54 2.83 14.49 5.01
CA PRO A 54 2.05 15.71 5.11
C PRO A 54 0.99 15.79 3.99
N ARG A 55 -0.24 16.13 4.34
CA ARG A 55 -1.30 16.37 3.35
C ARG A 55 -1.09 17.75 2.73
N LYS A 56 -1.09 17.84 1.40
CA LYS A 56 -1.06 19.14 0.69
C LYS A 56 -2.46 19.73 0.47
N SER A 57 -3.52 18.92 0.52
CA SER A 57 -4.91 19.38 0.43
C SER A 57 -5.88 18.40 1.11
N PRO A 58 -6.99 18.88 1.73
CA PRO A 58 -7.92 18.06 2.51
C PRO A 58 -9.02 17.34 1.70
N GLN A 59 -8.94 17.27 0.37
CA GLN A 59 -9.97 16.60 -0.43
C GLN A 59 -9.81 15.08 -0.33
N GLY A 60 -10.74 14.44 0.40
CA GLY A 60 -10.76 13.01 0.69
C GLY A 60 -10.61 12.16 -0.56
N GLY A 61 -9.40 11.66 -0.77
CA GLY A 61 -9.13 10.65 -1.78
C GLY A 61 -9.85 9.36 -1.39
N VAL A 62 -10.42 8.68 -2.37
CA VAL A 62 -11.12 7.38 -2.25
C VAL A 62 -10.36 6.34 -1.41
N LEU A 63 -9.03 6.46 -1.27
CA LEU A 63 -8.19 5.62 -0.40
C LEU A 63 -8.37 5.85 1.11
N GLU A 64 -8.84 7.02 1.56
CA GLU A 64 -9.01 7.33 3.00
C GLU A 64 -10.31 6.74 3.58
N ARG A 65 -11.23 6.25 2.74
CA ARG A 65 -12.52 5.72 3.20
C ARG A 65 -12.43 4.30 3.74
N ASP A 66 -11.31 3.60 3.55
CA ASP A 66 -11.19 2.17 3.86
C ASP A 66 -10.25 1.84 5.02
N MET A 67 -9.98 2.79 5.92
CA MET A 67 -9.25 2.48 7.15
C MET A 67 -10.07 1.76 8.22
N HIS A 68 -11.36 1.53 7.99
CA HIS A 68 -12.23 0.72 8.87
C HIS A 68 -12.49 -0.70 8.36
N SER A 69 -11.92 -1.09 7.22
CA SER A 69 -12.10 -2.43 6.66
C SER A 69 -10.83 -3.24 6.77
N GLY A 70 -10.54 -3.79 7.95
CA GLY A 70 -9.55 -4.86 8.11
C GLY A 70 -9.86 -6.15 7.33
N GLN A 71 -10.68 -6.09 6.27
CA GLN A 71 -11.14 -7.23 5.46
C GLN A 71 -11.31 -6.94 3.95
N GLN A 72 -10.96 -5.78 3.40
CA GLN A 72 -11.23 -5.49 1.98
C GLN A 72 -10.00 -5.52 1.04
N TYR A 73 -8.78 -5.77 1.55
CA TYR A 73 -7.57 -5.85 0.69
C TYR A 73 -7.56 -7.07 -0.27
N VAL A 74 -8.51 -7.99 -0.14
CA VAL A 74 -8.73 -9.14 -1.05
C VAL A 74 -8.91 -8.74 -2.51
N ARG A 75 -9.35 -7.51 -2.82
CA ARG A 75 -9.67 -7.10 -4.21
C ARG A 75 -8.48 -6.58 -5.02
N LEU A 76 -7.30 -6.38 -4.42
CA LEU A 76 -6.11 -5.96 -5.17
C LEU A 76 -5.26 -7.14 -5.68
N LEU A 77 -5.45 -8.36 -5.16
CA LEU A 77 -4.74 -9.56 -5.65
C LEU A 77 -5.46 -10.29 -6.80
N ASP A 78 -6.75 -10.04 -7.01
CA ASP A 78 -7.56 -10.79 -7.99
C ASP A 78 -7.33 -10.33 -9.45
N ALA A 79 -6.81 -9.12 -9.66
CA ALA A 79 -6.59 -8.58 -11.02
C ALA A 79 -5.29 -9.04 -11.71
N VAL A 80 -4.46 -9.85 -11.04
CA VAL A 80 -3.19 -10.35 -11.61
C VAL A 80 -3.33 -11.76 -12.24
N LEU A 81 -4.47 -12.43 -12.05
CA LEU A 81 -4.63 -13.83 -12.49
C LEU A 81 -5.53 -14.07 -13.71
N ASP A 82 -6.17 -13.05 -14.26
CA ASP A 82 -7.07 -13.20 -15.44
C ASP A 82 -6.43 -12.71 -16.75
N GLU A 83 -5.23 -13.20 -17.10
CA GLU A 83 -4.69 -13.01 -18.46
C GLU A 83 -3.94 -14.24 -19.02
N ARG A 84 -4.34 -15.46 -18.62
CA ARG A 84 -3.87 -16.70 -19.30
C ARG A 84 -4.92 -17.81 -19.31
N ALA A 85 -6.09 -17.58 -19.89
CA ALA A 85 -6.96 -18.68 -20.32
C ALA A 85 -7.93 -18.29 -21.44
N SER A 86 -7.43 -17.96 -22.64
CA SER A 86 -8.21 -18.12 -23.89
C SER A 86 -7.29 -18.16 -25.12
N SER A 87 -6.87 -19.37 -25.47
CA SER A 87 -6.65 -19.76 -26.87
C SER A 87 -6.59 -21.28 -26.95
N SER A 88 -7.73 -21.88 -27.27
CA SER A 88 -7.80 -23.15 -27.97
C SER A 88 -8.87 -22.99 -29.05
N SER A 89 -8.40 -22.88 -30.29
CA SER A 89 -9.14 -23.20 -31.52
C SER A 89 -8.15 -23.83 -32.49
#